data_AF-A0A6V7KUL3-F1
#
_entry.id   AF-A0A6V7KUL3-F1
#
_cell.length_a   1.000
_cell.length_b   1.000
_cell.length_c   1.000
_cell.angle_alpha   90.00
_cell.angle_beta   90.00
_cell.angle_gamma   90.00
#
_symmetry.space_group_name_H-M   'P 1'
#
loop_
_entity.id
_entity.type
_entity.pdbx_description
1 polymer ?
#
loop_
_entity_poly.entity_id
_entity_poly.type
_entity_poly.pdbx_seq_one_letter_code
_entity_poly.pdbx_strand_id
1 'polypeptide(L)'
;FRVALLLKSSQHNPEPIVSAPSVVILTLASGRPASAPVIVRAAAVDSNRVSISWEPGPFPNGPLLSYVLQLQGANNETLTK
;
A
#
# COMPACT_ATOMS: atom_id res chain seq x y z
N PHE A 1 13.35 21.04 7.63
CA PHE A 1 14.45 21.08 8.62
C PHE A 1 15.19 22.41 8.47
N ARG A 2 16.09 22.79 9.37
CA ARG A 2 17.03 23.91 9.18
C ARG A 2 18.41 23.43 9.60
N VAL A 3 19.45 23.95 8.97
CA VAL A 3 20.83 23.67 9.34
C VAL A 3 21.38 24.90 10.05
N ALA A 4 22.05 24.69 11.19
CA ALA A 4 22.73 25.75 11.94
C ALA A 4 24.22 25.40 12.04
N LEU A 5 25.08 26.35 11.71
CA LEU A 5 26.53 26.20 11.77
C LEU A 5 27.09 27.13 12.86
N LEU A 6 27.84 26.56 13.80
CA LEU A 6 28.49 27.32 14.87
C LEU A 6 30.00 27.40 14.59
N LEU A 7 30.49 28.59 14.28
CA LEU A 7 31.90 28.83 14.01
C LEU A 7 32.58 29.34 15.29
N LYS A 8 33.52 28.56 15.85
CA LYS A 8 34.31 28.97 17.03
C LYS A 8 35.54 29.76 16.58
N SER A 9 35.37 31.03 16.21
CA SER A 9 36.51 31.92 15.98
C SER A 9 36.14 33.36 16.31
N SER A 10 36.93 33.97 17.19
CA SER A 10 36.83 35.34 17.72
C SER A 10 35.89 35.56 18.91
N GLN A 11 36.41 36.30 19.89
CA GLN A 11 35.87 36.56 21.23
C GLN A 11 34.60 37.44 21.27
N HIS A 12 33.81 37.47 20.20
CA HIS A 12 32.55 38.21 20.14
C HIS A 12 31.42 37.24 19.75
N ASN A 13 30.38 37.22 20.59
CA ASN A 13 29.13 36.45 20.51
C ASN A 13 29.01 35.43 19.34
N PRO A 14 29.08 34.11 19.59
CA PRO A 14 29.04 33.10 18.53
C PRO A 14 27.59 32.84 18.13
N GLU A 15 26.96 33.78 17.43
CA GLU A 15 25.63 33.54 16.88
C GLU A 15 25.73 32.47 15.76
N PRO A 16 24.94 31.39 15.83
CA PRO A 16 24.97 30.36 14.80
C PRO A 16 24.42 30.91 13.47
N ILE A 17 25.11 30.60 12.36
CA ILE A 17 24.62 30.91 11.03
C ILE A 17 23.52 29.89 10.69
N VAL A 18 22.30 30.36 10.51
CA VAL A 18 21.12 29.50 10.30
C VAL A 18 20.63 29.56 8.86
N SER A 19 20.30 28.41 8.28
CA SER A 19 19.69 28.34 6.96
C SER A 19 18.22 28.77 6.96
N ALA A 20 17.69 29.07 5.78
CA ALA A 20 16.26 29.09 5.50
C ALA A 20 15.60 27.73 5.86
N PRO A 21 14.29 27.67 6.17
CA PRO A 21 13.61 26.41 6.45
C PRO A 21 13.52 25.60 5.17
N SER A 22 13.69 24.28 5.26
CA SER A 22 13.36 23.41 4.13
C SER A 22 11.87 23.52 3.81
N VAL A 23 11.57 23.44 2.53
CA VAL A 23 10.20 23.30 2.03
C VAL A 23 9.60 22.01 2.60
N VAL A 24 8.35 22.07 3.03
CA VAL A 24 7.57 20.89 3.37
C VAL A 24 7.23 20.19 2.06
N ILE A 25 7.80 19.01 1.85
CA ILE A 25 7.47 18.16 0.70
C ILE A 25 6.67 16.96 1.19
N LEU A 26 5.55 16.70 0.51
CA LEU A 26 4.72 15.51 0.72
C LEU A 26 4.66 14.75 -0.61
N THR A 27 4.85 13.44 -0.56
CA THR A 27 4.52 12.58 -1.70
C THR A 27 3.01 12.36 -1.75
N LEU A 28 2.47 12.16 -2.95
CA LEU A 28 1.06 11.83 -3.12
C LEU A 28 0.76 10.52 -2.38
N ALA A 29 -0.39 10.47 -1.70
CA ALA A 29 -0.90 9.21 -1.17
C ALA A 29 -1.10 8.23 -2.33
N SER A 30 -0.62 7.00 -2.16
CA SER A 30 -0.92 5.90 -3.08
C SER A 30 -2.44 5.71 -3.19
N GLY A 31 -2.94 5.48 -4.40
CA GLY A 31 -4.37 5.30 -4.68
C GLY A 31 -4.85 3.90 -4.28
N ARG A 32 -6.17 3.70 -4.30
CA ARG A 32 -6.75 2.34 -4.17
C ARG A 32 -6.37 1.49 -5.38
N PRO A 33 -6.20 0.17 -5.23
CA PRO A 33 -6.01 -0.72 -6.37
C PRO A 33 -7.13 -0.53 -7.39
N ALA A 34 -6.77 -0.28 -8.65
CA ALA A 34 -7.73 -0.02 -9.73
C ALA A 34 -8.08 -1.28 -10.52
N SER A 35 -7.35 -2.37 -10.32
CA SER A 35 -7.58 -3.66 -10.97
C SER A 35 -7.81 -4.76 -9.93
N ALA A 36 -8.73 -5.68 -10.24
CA ALA A 36 -8.95 -6.88 -9.46
C ALA A 36 -7.72 -7.83 -9.52
N PRO A 37 -7.51 -8.67 -8.48
CA PRO A 37 -6.53 -9.75 -8.56
C PRO A 37 -6.93 -10.79 -9.60
N VAL A 38 -5.93 -11.44 -10.20
CA VAL A 38 -6.14 -12.50 -11.20
C VAL A 38 -6.05 -13.85 -10.51
N ILE A 39 -7.13 -14.65 -10.55
CA ILE A 39 -7.11 -16.01 -10.02
C ILE A 39 -6.25 -16.88 -10.94
N VAL A 40 -5.16 -17.41 -10.41
CA VAL A 40 -4.24 -18.29 -11.14
C VAL A 40 -4.57 -19.77 -10.92
N ARG A 41 -5.19 -20.11 -9.78
CA ARG A 41 -5.61 -21.47 -9.48
C ARG A 41 -6.78 -21.51 -8.51
N ALA A 42 -7.70 -22.42 -8.74
CA ALA A 42 -8.72 -22.83 -7.77
C ALA A 42 -8.85 -24.35 -7.83
N ALA A 43 -8.69 -25.02 -6.68
CA ALA A 43 -8.77 -26.49 -6.60
C ALA A 43 -9.41 -26.93 -5.29
N ALA A 44 -10.29 -27.93 -5.37
CA ALA A 44 -10.79 -28.62 -4.18
C ALA A 44 -9.64 -29.41 -3.55
N VAL A 45 -9.45 -29.24 -2.25
CA VAL A 45 -8.48 -30.00 -1.44
C VAL A 45 -9.19 -31.23 -0.85
N ASP A 46 -10.41 -31.04 -0.37
CA ASP A 46 -11.33 -32.08 0.10
C ASP A 46 -12.79 -31.59 -0.01
N SER A 47 -13.76 -32.32 0.56
CA SER A 47 -15.18 -31.97 0.47
C SER A 47 -15.54 -30.61 1.09
N ASN A 48 -14.71 -30.10 2.00
CA ASN A 48 -14.99 -28.91 2.81
C ASN A 48 -13.94 -27.81 2.63
N ARG A 49 -12.92 -28.03 1.79
CA ARG A 49 -11.79 -27.11 1.62
C ARG A 49 -11.48 -26.88 0.15
N VAL A 50 -11.31 -25.61 -0.19
CA VAL A 50 -10.85 -25.17 -1.51
C VAL A 50 -9.60 -24.33 -1.33
N SER A 51 -8.58 -24.58 -2.14
CA SER A 51 -7.38 -23.77 -2.24
C SER A 51 -7.51 -22.84 -3.43
N ILE A 52 -7.29 -21.54 -3.20
CA ILE A 52 -7.33 -20.50 -4.22
C ILE A 52 -6.01 -19.76 -4.18
N SER A 53 -5.42 -19.51 -5.35
CA SER A 53 -4.21 -18.71 -5.53
C SER A 53 -4.49 -17.62 -6.56
N TRP A 54 -3.97 -16.42 -6.30
CA TRP A 54 -4.15 -15.26 -7.16
C TRP A 54 -2.89 -14.39 -7.16
N GLU A 55 -2.79 -13.55 -8.18
CA GLU A 55 -1.75 -12.54 -8.32
C GLU A 55 -2.34 -11.13 -8.23
N PRO A 56 -1.55 -10.12 -7.81
CA PRO A 56 -1.91 -8.71 -7.95
C PRO A 56 -2.37 -8.37 -9.38
N GLY A 57 -3.42 -7.55 -9.49
CA GLY A 57 -3.77 -6.98 -10.78
C GLY A 57 -2.72 -5.98 -11.29
N PRO A 58 -2.71 -5.65 -12.59
CA PRO A 58 -1.68 -4.81 -13.21
C PRO A 58 -1.61 -3.37 -12.68
N PHE A 59 -2.64 -2.88 -11.99
CA PHE A 59 -2.75 -1.51 -11.49
C PHE A 59 -2.99 -1.46 -9.96
N PRO A 60 -1.97 -1.78 -9.13
CA PRO A 60 -2.12 -1.80 -7.67
C PRO A 60 -2.16 -0.40 -7.03
N ASN A 61 -1.68 0.63 -7.72
CA ASN A 61 -1.64 2.03 -7.28
C ASN A 61 -0.98 2.29 -5.91
N GLY A 62 -0.17 1.34 -5.43
CA GLY A 62 0.50 1.39 -4.13
C GLY A 62 0.82 -0.01 -3.60
N PRO A 63 1.39 -0.11 -2.38
CA PRO A 63 1.55 -1.39 -1.69
C PRO A 63 0.19 -2.04 -1.40
N LEU A 64 0.03 -3.32 -1.75
CA LEU A 64 -1.16 -4.09 -1.40
C LEU A 64 -1.11 -4.49 0.08
N LEU A 65 -2.14 -4.11 0.83
CA LEU A 65 -2.22 -4.38 2.27
C LEU A 65 -2.99 -5.68 2.58
N SER A 66 -4.06 -5.95 1.83
CA SER A 66 -4.93 -7.10 2.05
C SER A 66 -5.82 -7.39 0.83
N TYR A 67 -6.50 -8.53 0.87
CA TYR A 67 -7.54 -8.91 -0.07
C TYR A 67 -8.84 -9.22 0.68
N VAL A 68 -9.97 -9.03 0.01
CA VAL A 68 -11.29 -9.44 0.51
C VAL A 68 -11.79 -10.56 -0.38
N LEU A 69 -12.04 -11.73 0.22
CA LEU A 69 -12.63 -12.88 -0.46
C LEU A 69 -14.13 -12.93 -0.17
N GLN A 70 -14.95 -12.95 -1.22
CA GLN A 70 -16.39 -13.13 -1.10
C GLN A 70 -16.77 -14.47 -1.70
N LEU A 71 -17.42 -15.32 -0.88
CA LEU A 71 -17.94 -16.60 -1.31
C LEU A 71 -19.44 -16.45 -1.57
N GLN A 72 -19.87 -16.72 -2.80
CA GLN A 72 -21.28 -16.76 -3.16
C GLN A 72 -21.65 -18.20 -3.49
N GLY A 73 -22.58 -18.78 -2.72
CA GLY A 73 -23.16 -20.07 -3.05
C GLY A 73 -23.99 -19.95 -4.32
N ALA A 74 -23.89 -20.94 -5.20
CA ALA A 74 -24.79 -21.03 -6.34
C ALA A 74 -26.18 -21.40 -5.84
N ASN A 75 -27.10 -20.44 -5.78
CA ASN A 75 -28.52 -20.66 -5.58
C ASN A 75 -29.09 -21.31 -6.86
N ASN A 76 -28.82 -22.60 -7.02
CA ASN A 76 -29.35 -23.40 -8.12
C ASN A 76 -30.72 -23.99 -7.70
N GLU A 77 -31.76 -23.16 -7.64
CA GLU A 77 -33.11 -23.70 -7.80
C GLU A 77 -33.39 -23.90 -9.29
N THR A 78 -32.94 -25.03 -9.83
CA THR A 78 -33.52 -25.60 -11.05
C THR A 78 -34.27 -26.86 -10.66
N LEU A 79 -35.53 -26.67 -10.29
CA LEU A 79 -36.54 -27.72 -10.32
C LEU A 79 -36.85 -28.07 -11.77
N THR A 80 -36.58 -29.30 -12.20
CA THR A 80 -37.37 -29.96 -13.25
C THR A 80 -37.24 -31.48 -13.14
N LYS A 81 -38.26 -32.05 -12.49
CA LYS A 81 -38.86 -33.40 -12.59
C LYS A 81 -37.98 -34.63 -12.78
#